data_AF-A0A7W1URT9-F1
#
_entry.id   AF-A0A7W1URT9-F1
#
_cell.length_a   1.000
_cell.length_b   1.000
_cell.length_c   1.000
_cell.angle_alpha   90.00
_cell.angle_beta   90.00
_cell.angle_gamma   90.00
#
_symmetry.space_group_name_H-M   'P 1'
#
loop_
_entity.id
_entity.type
_entity.pdbx_description
1 polymer ?
#
loop_
_entity_poly.entity_id
_entity_poly.type
_entity_poly.pdbx_seq_one_letter_code
_entity_poly.pdbx_strand_id
1 'polypeptide(L)'
;MTTAVSTPNAVERHTRHIAVAFGDGHRGVFHHLWLRDNCLCAECLHPETHERVLDTFSLDPEVAPVVVDDAGDQLAIDWSDGHHTRHGLDWLRARCPCSGCTAPRVPPPRLWDAGIAGDLPELRYADVVTDDVNVGLAAFVETVWTTGFVFVRDVPKTEDALRDLARRVGHLRETNFGPDFHVETMLDPNNVAYT
;
A
#
# COMPACT_ATOMS: atom_id res chain seq x y z
N MET A 1 9.65 7.64 8.45
CA MET A 1 10.72 7.14 9.33
C MET A 1 10.08 6.28 10.41
N THR A 2 10.13 4.96 10.26
CA THR A 2 9.60 4.01 11.24
C THR A 2 10.66 3.85 12.32
N THR A 3 10.41 4.38 13.51
CA THR A 3 11.24 4.08 14.68
C THR A 3 11.14 2.58 14.92
N ALA A 4 12.23 1.84 14.76
CA ALA A 4 12.25 0.40 15.01
C ALA A 4 11.81 0.16 16.45
N VAL A 5 10.72 -0.60 16.63
CA VAL A 5 10.26 -1.00 17.95
C VAL A 5 11.04 -2.26 18.31
N SER A 6 12.22 -2.06 18.90
CA SER A 6 13.19 -3.12 19.14
C SER A 6 12.77 -4.11 20.23
N THR A 7 11.83 -3.76 21.11
CA THR A 7 11.27 -4.64 22.16
C THR A 7 9.86 -4.20 22.55
N PRO A 8 8.97 -5.12 22.98
CA PRO A 8 7.67 -4.75 23.49
C PRO A 8 7.82 -4.27 24.95
N ASN A 9 7.09 -3.24 25.33
CA ASN A 9 7.04 -2.78 26.72
C ASN A 9 6.32 -3.80 27.62
N ALA A 10 5.30 -4.47 27.09
CA ALA A 10 4.56 -5.54 27.75
C ALA A 10 3.79 -6.40 26.75
N VAL A 11 3.62 -7.68 27.07
CA VAL A 11 2.73 -8.60 26.35
C VAL A 11 1.74 -9.22 27.34
N GLU A 12 0.45 -8.94 27.13
CA GLU A 12 -0.64 -9.45 27.96
C GLU A 12 -1.38 -10.56 27.21
N ARG A 13 -1.51 -11.72 27.85
CA ARG A 13 -2.20 -12.89 27.27
C ARG A 13 -3.63 -12.92 27.78
N HIS A 14 -4.59 -12.99 26.87
CA HIS A 14 -6.01 -13.10 27.19
C HIS A 14 -6.61 -14.34 26.52
N THR A 15 -7.88 -14.65 26.83
CA THR A 15 -8.54 -15.87 26.35
C THR A 15 -8.60 -15.98 24.82
N ARG A 16 -8.76 -14.85 24.11
CA ARG A 16 -8.92 -14.85 22.63
C ARG A 16 -8.01 -13.85 21.89
N HIS A 17 -7.05 -13.26 22.58
CA HIS A 17 -6.13 -12.30 21.98
C HIS A 17 -4.87 -12.13 22.82
N ILE A 18 -3.84 -11.58 22.19
CA ILE A 18 -2.63 -11.09 22.84
C ILE A 18 -2.62 -9.57 22.67
N ALA A 19 -2.47 -8.84 23.77
CA ALA A 19 -2.25 -7.40 23.73
C ALA A 19 -0.75 -7.10 23.79
N VAL A 20 -0.26 -6.27 22.89
CA VAL A 20 1.15 -5.87 22.82
C VAL A 20 1.24 -4.36 23.04
N ALA A 21 1.95 -3.95 24.09
CA ALA A 21 2.32 -2.56 24.30
C ALA A 21 3.68 -2.29 23.64
N PHE A 22 3.71 -1.33 22.71
CA PHE A 22 4.90 -0.95 21.96
C PHE A 22 5.67 0.19 22.64
N GLY A 23 6.96 0.30 22.32
CA GLY A 23 7.87 1.32 22.87
C GLY A 23 7.43 2.77 22.61
N ASP A 24 6.64 2.99 21.56
CA ASP A 24 6.14 4.32 21.16
C ASP A 24 4.79 4.69 21.83
N GLY A 25 4.36 3.91 22.82
CA GLY A 25 3.12 4.16 23.57
C GLY A 25 1.85 3.60 22.91
N HIS A 26 1.95 3.01 21.73
CA HIS A 26 0.81 2.31 21.14
C HIS A 26 0.54 0.97 21.82
N ARG A 27 -0.73 0.56 21.86
CA ARG A 27 -1.16 -0.76 22.32
C ARG A 27 -2.02 -1.42 21.25
N GLY A 28 -1.55 -2.55 20.73
CA GLY A 28 -2.27 -3.36 19.74
C GLY A 28 -2.93 -4.59 20.39
N VAL A 29 -4.17 -4.88 20.03
CA VAL A 29 -4.90 -6.07 20.49
C VAL A 29 -5.07 -7.03 19.31
N PHE A 30 -4.33 -8.14 19.33
CA PHE A 30 -4.27 -9.08 18.21
C PHE A 30 -4.98 -10.39 18.56
N HIS A 31 -6.07 -10.69 17.87
CA HIS A 31 -6.81 -11.94 18.07
C HIS A 31 -5.97 -13.18 17.73
N HIS A 32 -6.15 -14.27 18.48
CA HIS A 32 -5.42 -15.52 18.25
C HIS A 32 -5.58 -16.01 16.81
N LEU A 33 -6.82 -16.08 16.33
CA LEU A 33 -7.13 -16.49 14.96
C LEU A 33 -6.45 -15.58 13.93
N TRP A 34 -6.41 -14.26 14.16
CA TRP A 34 -5.73 -13.33 13.26
C TRP A 34 -4.22 -13.56 13.22
N LEU A 35 -3.58 -13.73 14.38
CA LEU A 35 -2.14 -14.02 14.47
C LEU A 35 -1.78 -15.34 13.76
N ARG A 36 -2.63 -16.36 13.89
CA ARG A 36 -2.46 -17.66 13.24
C ARG A 36 -2.71 -17.62 11.73
N ASP A 37 -3.77 -16.93 11.31
CA ASP A 37 -4.16 -16.76 9.90
C ASP A 37 -3.15 -15.91 9.10
N ASN A 38 -2.42 -15.01 9.80
CA ASN A 38 -1.40 -14.17 9.18
C ASN A 38 0.02 -14.69 9.39
N CYS A 39 0.22 -15.95 9.77
CA CYS A 39 1.55 -16.54 9.93
C CYS A 39 2.40 -16.35 8.66
N LEU A 40 3.65 -15.92 8.83
CA LEU A 40 4.57 -15.58 7.74
C LEU A 40 5.57 -16.71 7.41
N CYS A 41 5.39 -17.91 7.97
CA CYS A 41 6.26 -19.05 7.67
C CYS A 41 6.01 -19.55 6.24
N ALA A 42 6.98 -20.28 5.68
CA ALA A 42 6.90 -20.80 4.31
C ALA A 42 5.75 -21.78 4.06
N GLU A 43 5.15 -22.35 5.12
CA GLU A 43 3.96 -23.20 5.03
C GLU A 43 2.66 -22.39 4.89
N CYS A 44 2.62 -21.16 5.43
CA CYS A 44 1.43 -20.32 5.44
C CYS A 44 1.47 -19.21 4.37
N LEU A 45 2.67 -18.74 4.01
CA LEU A 45 2.91 -17.68 3.05
C LEU A 45 4.00 -18.14 2.07
N HIS A 46 3.68 -18.13 0.77
CA HIS A 46 4.63 -18.54 -0.25
C HIS A 46 5.85 -17.60 -0.24
N PRO A 47 7.09 -18.12 -0.12
CA PRO A 47 8.27 -17.31 0.16
C PRO A 47 8.64 -16.34 -0.97
N GLU A 48 8.27 -16.64 -2.22
CA GLU A 48 8.60 -15.80 -3.38
C GLU A 48 7.46 -14.85 -3.79
N THR A 49 6.24 -15.36 -3.97
CA THR A 49 5.08 -14.58 -4.43
C THR A 49 4.43 -13.78 -3.30
N HIS A 50 4.71 -14.13 -2.04
CA HIS A 50 4.03 -13.61 -0.86
C HIS A 50 2.50 -13.83 -0.90
N GLU A 51 2.05 -14.84 -1.65
CA GLU A 51 0.66 -15.28 -1.65
C GLU A 51 0.40 -16.17 -0.44
N ARG A 52 -0.79 -16.03 0.16
CA ARG A 52 -1.19 -16.88 1.27
C ARG A 52 -1.53 -18.27 0.76
N VAL A 53 -0.89 -19.28 1.38
CA VAL A 53 -1.09 -20.71 1.09
C VAL A 53 -2.08 -21.32 2.08
N LEU A 54 -2.10 -20.82 3.31
CA LEU A 54 -3.01 -21.25 4.38
C LEU A 54 -4.48 -21.00 4.01
N ASP A 55 -5.34 -22.01 4.12
CA ASP A 55 -6.80 -21.85 4.05
C ASP A 55 -7.35 -21.39 5.41
N THR A 56 -7.91 -20.18 5.47
CA THR A 56 -8.51 -19.62 6.69
C THR A 56 -9.62 -20.50 7.25
N PHE A 57 -10.39 -21.19 6.40
CA PHE A 57 -11.51 -22.04 6.84
C PHE A 57 -11.05 -23.38 7.44
N SER A 58 -9.80 -23.76 7.21
CA SER A 58 -9.17 -24.93 7.83
C SER A 58 -8.68 -24.67 9.26
N LEU A 59 -8.61 -23.41 9.68
CA LEU A 59 -8.17 -23.05 11.02
C LEU A 59 -9.25 -23.35 12.04
N ASP A 60 -8.84 -23.89 13.19
CA ASP A 60 -9.69 -23.97 14.36
C ASP A 60 -10.05 -22.54 14.84
N PRO A 61 -11.33 -22.15 14.87
CA PRO A 61 -11.74 -20.84 15.38
C PRO A 61 -11.35 -20.59 16.84
N GLU A 62 -11.13 -21.65 17.60
CA GLU A 62 -10.71 -21.63 19.01
C GLU A 62 -9.21 -21.92 19.19
N VAL A 63 -8.41 -21.84 18.11
CA VAL A 63 -6.95 -21.97 18.18
C VAL A 63 -6.38 -21.06 19.27
N ALA A 64 -5.58 -21.64 20.16
CA ALA A 64 -5.08 -20.97 21.34
C ALA A 64 -3.55 -21.10 21.44
N PRO A 65 -2.85 -20.08 21.96
CA PRO A 65 -1.42 -20.19 22.22
C PRO A 65 -1.16 -21.15 23.39
N VAL A 66 -0.28 -22.12 23.17
CA VAL A 66 0.25 -23.03 24.20
C VAL A 66 1.49 -22.41 24.85
N VAL A 67 2.38 -21.86 24.03
CA VAL A 67 3.56 -21.10 24.47
C VAL A 67 3.56 -19.75 23.76
N VAL A 68 3.90 -18.70 24.49
CA VAL A 68 4.22 -17.40 23.92
C VAL A 68 5.59 -17.00 24.47
N ASP A 69 6.49 -16.68 23.56
CA ASP A 69 7.80 -16.10 23.85
C ASP A 69 7.84 -14.70 23.22
N ASP A 70 7.98 -13.71 24.10
CA ASP A 70 7.99 -12.29 23.82
C ASP A 70 9.38 -11.65 24.04
N ALA A 71 10.43 -12.48 24.12
CA ALA A 71 11.80 -12.00 24.23
C ALA A 71 12.32 -11.46 22.89
N GLY A 72 12.91 -10.26 22.92
CA GLY A 72 13.58 -9.65 21.76
C GLY A 72 12.65 -8.87 20.85
N ASP A 73 12.86 -8.98 19.54
CA ASP A 73 12.19 -8.19 18.50
C ASP A 73 11.02 -8.94 17.82
N GLN A 74 10.62 -10.08 18.37
CA GLN A 74 9.56 -10.94 17.82
C GLN A 74 8.59 -11.43 18.89
N LEU A 75 7.34 -11.64 18.48
CA LEU A 75 6.36 -12.43 19.21
C LEU A 75 6.34 -13.84 18.60
N ALA A 76 6.88 -14.82 19.32
CA ALA A 76 6.84 -16.23 18.95
C ALA A 76 5.72 -16.96 19.68
N ILE A 77 4.96 -17.77 18.96
CA ILE A 77 3.77 -18.46 19.47
C ILE A 77 3.78 -19.90 19.00
N ASP A 78 3.66 -20.83 19.95
CA ASP A 78 3.36 -22.23 19.68
C ASP A 78 1.86 -22.44 19.89
N TRP A 79 1.17 -22.98 18.90
CA TRP A 79 -0.28 -23.07 18.85
C TRP A 79 -0.80 -24.45 19.26
N SER A 80 -2.07 -24.52 19.66
CA SER A 80 -2.77 -25.76 20.03
C SER A 80 -2.92 -26.75 18.87
N ASP A 81 -2.83 -26.28 17.62
CA ASP A 81 -2.81 -27.11 16.41
C ASP A 81 -1.41 -27.68 16.08
N GLY A 82 -0.41 -27.39 16.93
CA GLY A 82 0.98 -27.81 16.75
C GLY A 82 1.79 -26.90 15.83
N HIS A 83 1.22 -25.80 15.31
CA HIS A 83 1.94 -24.86 14.45
C HIS A 83 2.80 -23.87 15.24
N HIS A 84 3.80 -23.28 14.58
CA HIS A 84 4.69 -22.29 15.16
C HIS A 84 4.67 -21.01 14.34
N THR A 85 4.42 -19.88 15.00
CA THR A 85 4.39 -18.56 14.35
C THR A 85 5.42 -17.63 14.98
N ARG A 86 6.10 -16.83 14.15
CA ARG A 86 7.00 -15.76 14.60
C ARG A 86 6.61 -14.48 13.87
N HIS A 87 6.20 -13.47 14.64
CA HIS A 87 5.85 -12.15 14.12
C HIS A 87 6.85 -11.13 14.60
N GLY A 88 7.52 -10.43 13.67
CA GLY A 88 8.33 -9.27 14.04
C GLY A 88 7.49 -8.17 14.70
N LEU A 89 8.00 -7.52 15.74
CA LEU A 89 7.29 -6.45 16.43
C LEU A 89 7.03 -5.25 15.52
N ASP A 90 7.95 -4.93 14.61
CA ASP A 90 7.73 -3.92 13.58
C ASP A 90 6.59 -4.30 12.64
N TRP A 91 6.46 -5.59 12.29
CA TRP A 91 5.38 -6.08 11.45
C TRP A 91 4.03 -5.97 12.15
N LEU A 92 3.96 -6.33 13.44
CA LEU A 92 2.77 -6.16 14.28
C LEU A 92 2.44 -4.68 14.46
N ARG A 93 3.44 -3.83 14.70
CA ARG A 93 3.28 -2.39 14.90
C ARG A 93 2.72 -1.70 13.66
N ALA A 94 3.21 -2.06 12.47
CA ALA A 94 2.70 -1.57 11.19
C ALA A 94 1.24 -2.00 10.91
N ARG A 95 0.75 -3.03 11.63
CA ARG A 95 -0.61 -3.57 11.56
C ARG A 95 -1.38 -3.39 12.87
N CYS A 96 -0.94 -2.45 13.71
CA CYS A 96 -1.58 -2.19 15.00
C CYS A 96 -3.07 -1.84 14.77
N PRO A 97 -4.02 -2.59 15.37
CA PRO A 97 -5.44 -2.39 15.14
C PRO A 97 -6.05 -1.27 15.99
N CYS A 98 -5.25 -0.49 16.71
CA CYS A 98 -5.77 0.61 17.51
C CYS A 98 -6.27 1.75 16.62
N SER A 99 -7.23 2.54 17.13
CA SER A 99 -7.89 3.61 16.37
C SER A 99 -6.92 4.65 15.77
N GLY A 100 -5.80 4.91 16.45
CA GLY A 100 -4.77 5.82 15.95
C GLY A 100 -3.91 5.26 14.80
N CYS A 101 -3.99 3.96 14.52
CA CYS A 101 -3.22 3.30 13.46
C CYS A 101 -4.07 2.79 12.30
N THR A 102 -5.39 2.72 12.46
CA THR A 102 -6.34 2.30 11.42
C THR A 102 -6.71 3.41 10.44
N ALA A 103 -6.13 4.61 10.59
CA ALA A 103 -6.32 5.69 9.63
C ALA A 103 -5.84 5.28 8.22
N PRO A 104 -6.45 5.82 7.15
CA PRO A 104 -5.99 5.57 5.78
C PRO A 104 -4.50 5.89 5.64
N ARG A 105 -3.75 4.96 5.02
CA ARG A 105 -2.30 5.10 4.81
C ARG A 105 -1.95 6.07 3.67
N VAL A 106 -2.96 6.51 2.93
CA VAL A 106 -2.82 7.45 1.82
C VAL A 106 -3.47 8.77 2.20
N PRO A 107 -2.90 9.92 1.79
CA PRO A 107 -3.49 11.22 2.05
C PRO A 107 -4.91 11.30 1.47
N PRO A 108 -5.86 11.99 2.15
CA PRO A 108 -7.18 12.19 1.58
C PRO A 108 -7.11 13.12 0.35
N PRO A 109 -8.04 12.99 -0.61
CA PRO A 109 -8.16 13.95 -1.70
C PRO A 109 -8.42 15.37 -1.20
N ARG A 110 -7.79 16.35 -1.81
CA ARG A 110 -7.99 17.79 -1.61
C ARG A 110 -9.03 18.29 -2.61
N LEU A 111 -10.17 18.74 -2.10
CA LEU A 111 -11.20 19.38 -2.92
C LEU A 111 -10.73 20.77 -3.36
N TRP A 112 -11.12 21.17 -4.57
CA TRP A 112 -10.77 22.45 -5.14
C TRP A 112 -11.89 23.01 -6.02
N ASP A 113 -11.85 24.31 -6.23
CA ASP A 113 -12.71 25.07 -7.13
C ASP A 113 -11.85 25.90 -8.09
N ALA A 114 -12.43 26.92 -8.73
CA ALA A 114 -11.71 27.80 -9.66
C ALA A 114 -10.46 28.48 -9.05
N GLY A 115 -10.35 28.56 -7.72
CA GLY A 115 -9.18 29.11 -7.02
C GLY A 115 -7.88 28.34 -7.27
N ILE A 116 -7.95 27.07 -7.69
CA ILE A 116 -6.76 26.26 -8.03
C ILE A 116 -5.95 26.86 -9.19
N ALA A 117 -6.56 27.73 -10.01
CA ALA A 117 -5.86 28.42 -11.08
C ALA A 117 -4.69 29.29 -10.59
N GLY A 118 -4.68 29.69 -9.32
CA GLY A 118 -3.57 30.43 -8.71
C GLY A 118 -2.36 29.57 -8.34
N ASP A 119 -2.53 28.25 -8.24
CA ASP A 119 -1.48 27.29 -7.85
C ASP A 119 -1.78 25.93 -8.50
N LEU A 120 -1.50 25.84 -9.80
CA LEU A 120 -1.73 24.61 -10.57
C LEU A 120 -0.70 23.54 -10.19
N PRO A 121 -1.12 22.28 -10.00
CA PRO A 121 -0.19 21.19 -9.80
C PRO A 121 0.63 20.96 -11.08
N GLU A 122 1.93 21.21 -11.01
CA GLU A 122 2.84 21.13 -12.15
C GLU A 122 4.09 20.30 -11.84
N LEU A 123 4.51 19.49 -12.81
CA LEU A 123 5.77 18.74 -12.79
C LEU A 123 6.45 18.84 -14.16
N ARG A 124 7.78 18.65 -14.23
CA ARG A 124 8.47 18.58 -15.53
C ARG A 124 8.53 17.14 -16.01
N TYR A 125 8.44 16.94 -17.33
CA TYR A 125 8.51 15.62 -17.96
C TYR A 125 9.75 14.82 -17.54
N ALA A 126 10.92 15.46 -17.56
CA ALA A 126 12.19 14.80 -17.18
C ALA A 126 12.18 14.32 -15.72
N ASP A 127 11.57 15.09 -14.81
CA ASP A 127 11.50 14.73 -13.39
C ASP A 127 10.63 13.49 -13.16
N VAL A 128 9.68 13.19 -14.04
CA VAL A 128 8.81 12.01 -13.92
C VAL A 128 9.39 10.82 -14.68
N VAL A 129 9.79 11.03 -15.95
CA VAL A 129 10.13 9.96 -16.88
C VAL A 129 11.57 9.49 -16.75
N THR A 130 12.52 10.41 -16.57
CA THR A 130 13.96 10.09 -16.52
C THR A 130 14.50 9.92 -15.10
N ASP A 131 13.62 9.90 -14.12
CA ASP A 131 13.99 9.81 -12.72
C ASP A 131 14.19 8.36 -12.26
N ASP A 132 15.47 7.99 -12.08
CA ASP A 132 15.90 6.67 -11.63
C ASP A 132 15.56 6.38 -10.15
N VAL A 133 15.34 7.43 -9.33
CA VAL A 133 15.08 7.29 -7.89
C VAL A 133 13.59 7.38 -7.54
N ASN A 134 12.71 7.52 -8.53
CA ASN A 134 11.24 7.55 -8.42
C ASN A 134 10.67 8.69 -7.54
N VAL A 135 11.43 9.73 -7.23
CA VAL A 135 10.95 10.93 -6.52
C VAL A 135 9.88 11.68 -7.32
N GLY A 136 10.10 11.94 -8.60
CA GLY A 136 9.13 12.65 -9.43
C GLY A 136 7.97 11.76 -9.88
N LEU A 137 8.18 10.45 -10.05
CA LEU A 137 7.05 9.52 -10.21
C LEU A 137 6.18 9.49 -8.94
N ALA A 138 6.79 9.43 -7.75
CA ALA A 138 6.04 9.47 -6.49
C ALA A 138 5.24 10.77 -6.37
N ALA A 139 5.86 11.91 -6.67
CA ALA A 139 5.18 13.20 -6.70
C ALA A 139 4.03 13.24 -7.71
N PHE A 140 4.21 12.67 -8.91
CA PHE A 140 3.16 12.55 -9.93
C PHE A 140 1.96 11.76 -9.40
N VAL A 141 2.20 10.55 -8.89
CA VAL A 141 1.12 9.67 -8.40
C VAL A 141 0.43 10.26 -7.18
N GLU A 142 1.19 10.83 -6.24
CA GLU A 142 0.64 11.51 -5.06
C GLU A 142 -0.20 12.74 -5.45
N THR A 143 0.26 13.54 -6.41
CA THR A 143 -0.47 14.72 -6.88
C THR A 143 -1.75 14.33 -7.60
N VAL A 144 -1.73 13.30 -8.46
CA VAL A 144 -2.95 12.77 -9.10
C VAL A 144 -3.90 12.19 -8.05
N TRP A 145 -3.39 11.45 -7.06
CA TRP A 145 -4.23 10.89 -5.99
C TRP A 145 -4.91 11.97 -5.15
N THR A 146 -4.15 13.01 -4.77
CA THR A 146 -4.62 14.06 -3.88
C THR A 146 -5.44 15.12 -4.60
N THR A 147 -5.05 15.54 -5.80
CA THR A 147 -5.65 16.67 -6.51
C THR A 147 -6.51 16.23 -7.70
N GLY A 148 -6.37 14.99 -8.16
CA GLY A 148 -7.13 14.45 -9.30
C GLY A 148 -6.51 14.74 -10.68
N PHE A 149 -5.52 15.63 -10.77
CA PHE A 149 -4.79 15.92 -12.00
C PHE A 149 -3.41 16.54 -11.71
N VAL A 150 -2.53 16.55 -12.71
CA VAL A 150 -1.26 17.27 -12.73
C VAL A 150 -0.94 17.69 -14.16
N PHE A 151 -0.40 18.90 -14.33
CA PHE A 151 0.13 19.36 -15.60
C PHE A 151 1.60 18.95 -15.72
N VAL A 152 1.93 18.18 -16.75
CA VAL A 152 3.32 17.85 -17.06
C VAL A 152 3.85 18.84 -18.09
N ARG A 153 4.86 19.62 -17.71
CA ARG A 153 5.53 20.63 -18.52
C ARG A 153 6.72 20.02 -19.27
N ASP A 154 7.15 20.70 -20.32
CA ASP A 154 8.34 20.34 -21.12
C ASP A 154 8.28 18.93 -21.72
N VAL A 155 7.08 18.45 -22.03
CA VAL A 155 6.89 17.17 -22.74
C VAL A 155 7.43 17.32 -24.17
N PRO A 156 8.34 16.45 -24.63
CA PRO A 156 8.80 16.45 -26.01
C PRO A 156 7.63 16.35 -26.99
N LYS A 157 7.67 17.12 -28.08
CA LYS A 157 6.63 17.11 -29.12
C LYS A 157 6.82 15.94 -30.08
N THR A 158 6.71 14.73 -29.55
CA THR A 158 6.84 13.48 -30.28
C THR A 158 5.66 12.57 -29.96
N GLU A 159 5.34 11.66 -30.89
CA GLU A 159 4.27 10.67 -30.71
C GLU A 159 4.47 9.76 -29.50
N ASP A 160 5.73 9.48 -29.16
CA ASP A 160 6.06 8.54 -28.09
C ASP A 160 6.11 9.19 -26.70
N ALA A 161 6.27 10.51 -26.59
CA ALA A 161 6.45 11.14 -25.28
C ALA A 161 5.26 10.92 -24.33
N LEU A 162 4.03 10.97 -24.85
CA LEU A 162 2.84 10.65 -24.06
C LEU A 162 2.83 9.19 -23.62
N ARG A 163 3.20 8.28 -24.53
CA ARG A 163 3.23 6.83 -24.25
C ARG A 163 4.30 6.50 -23.22
N ASP A 164 5.46 7.15 -23.28
CA ASP A 164 6.56 6.96 -22.34
C ASP A 164 6.15 7.44 -20.94
N LEU A 165 5.51 8.60 -20.83
CA LEU A 165 4.94 9.07 -19.56
C LEU A 165 3.88 8.09 -19.03
N ALA A 166 2.97 7.60 -19.87
CA ALA A 166 1.95 6.64 -19.45
C ALA A 166 2.57 5.31 -18.98
N ARG A 167 3.57 4.80 -19.71
CA ARG A 167 4.33 3.58 -19.37
C ARG A 167 5.15 3.71 -18.09
N ARG A 168 5.61 4.93 -17.80
CA ARG A 168 6.33 5.24 -16.56
C ARG A 168 5.43 5.08 -15.33
N VAL A 169 4.14 5.40 -15.46
CA VAL A 169 3.14 5.29 -14.39
C VAL A 169 2.54 3.89 -14.31
N GLY A 170 2.26 3.26 -15.45
CA GLY A 170 1.63 1.93 -15.50
C GLY A 170 1.47 1.42 -16.93
N HIS A 171 0.36 0.76 -17.24
CA HIS A 171 0.08 0.29 -18.59
C HIS A 171 -0.98 1.16 -19.28
N LEU A 172 -0.78 1.41 -20.58
CA LEU A 172 -1.83 2.00 -21.42
C LEU A 172 -3.01 1.02 -21.51
N ARG A 173 -4.22 1.54 -21.30
CA ARG A 173 -5.44 0.76 -21.42
C ARG A 173 -5.99 0.90 -22.84
N GLU A 174 -5.86 -0.16 -23.62
CA GLU A 174 -6.41 -0.21 -24.97
C GLU A 174 -7.95 -0.12 -24.96
N THR A 175 -8.50 0.62 -25.92
CA THR A 175 -9.94 0.79 -26.12
C THR A 175 -10.29 0.54 -27.59
N ASN A 176 -11.56 0.67 -27.96
CA ASN A 176 -11.99 0.63 -29.36
C ASN A 176 -11.39 1.77 -30.23
N PHE A 177 -10.75 2.77 -29.62
CA PHE A 177 -10.01 3.83 -30.32
C PHE A 177 -8.51 3.52 -30.48
N GLY A 178 -8.05 2.37 -29.99
CA GLY A 178 -6.64 1.99 -29.96
C GLY A 178 -5.98 2.22 -28.59
N PRO A 179 -4.63 2.09 -28.52
CA PRO A 179 -3.84 2.33 -27.30
C PRO A 179 -3.70 3.82 -26.97
N ASP A 180 -3.86 4.68 -27.98
CA ASP A 180 -3.94 6.14 -27.92
C ASP A 180 -4.72 6.66 -29.14
N PHE A 181 -5.10 7.95 -29.11
CA PHE A 181 -5.85 8.59 -30.18
C PHE A 181 -5.47 10.06 -30.32
N HIS A 182 -5.51 10.56 -31.56
CA HIS A 182 -5.18 11.94 -31.89
C HIS A 182 -6.43 12.79 -31.87
N VAL A 183 -6.46 13.81 -31.02
CA VAL A 183 -7.56 14.77 -30.96
C VAL A 183 -7.24 15.95 -31.85
N GLU A 184 -7.81 15.93 -33.05
CA GLU A 184 -7.65 16.95 -34.09
C GLU A 184 -9.02 17.34 -34.64
N THR A 185 -9.19 18.58 -35.06
CA THR A 185 -10.39 19.03 -35.76
C THR A 185 -10.47 18.38 -37.15
N MET A 186 -11.48 17.54 -37.36
CA MET A 186 -11.73 16.83 -38.61
C MET A 186 -12.98 17.36 -39.31
N LEU A 187 -12.96 17.41 -40.65
CA LEU A 187 -14.08 17.89 -41.46
C LEU A 187 -15.31 16.96 -41.44
N ASP A 188 -15.11 15.66 -41.21
CA ASP A 188 -16.18 14.65 -41.08
C ASP A 188 -15.89 13.75 -39.85
N PRO A 189 -16.15 14.25 -38.63
CA PRO A 189 -15.70 13.61 -37.41
C PRO A 189 -16.60 12.43 -37.01
N ASN A 190 -16.00 11.29 -36.71
CA ASN A 190 -16.69 10.11 -36.17
C ASN A 190 -16.94 10.19 -34.65
N ASN A 191 -16.49 11.27 -33.99
CA ASN A 191 -16.69 11.56 -32.57
C ASN A 191 -16.69 13.08 -32.34
N VAL A 192 -17.50 13.57 -31.41
CA VAL A 192 -17.56 15.00 -31.00
C VAL A 192 -16.21 15.50 -30.47
N ALA A 193 -15.34 14.62 -29.97
CA ALA A 193 -13.98 15.00 -29.58
C ALA A 193 -13.15 15.58 -30.75
N TYR A 194 -13.52 15.30 -32.00
CA TYR A 194 -12.79 15.70 -33.21
C TYR A 194 -13.44 16.86 -33.98
N THR A 195 -14.39 17.58 -33.38
CA THR A 195 -15.03 18.78 -33.97
C THR A 195 -14.28 20.05 -33.66
#